data_AF-A0A960M2G9-F1
#
_entry.id   AF-A0A960M2G9-F1
#
_cell.length_a   1.000
_cell.length_b   1.000
_cell.length_c   1.000
_cell.angle_alpha   90.00
_cell.angle_beta   90.00
_cell.angle_gamma   90.00
#
_symmetry.space_group_name_H-M   'P 1'
#
loop_
_entity.id
_entity.type
_entity.pdbx_description
1 polymer ?
#
loop_
_entity_poly.entity_id
_entity_poly.type
_entity_poly.pdbx_seq_one_letter_code
_entity_poly.pdbx_strand_id
1 'polypeptide(L)'
;MSSFSHFLQTCDSTFPVGSFAHSFGLEGWLSAQANPGPKDLERFIDTAVGGLLRQVDFPVLLGTHQAVLSQDPEMLRTWDDLAVA
;
A
#
# COMPACT_ATOMS: atom_id res chain seq x y z
N MET A 1 20.30 17.05 -0.25
CA MET A 1 20.17 15.59 0.00
C MET A 1 20.03 14.89 -1.34
N SER A 2 20.59 13.69 -1.50
CA SER A 2 20.45 12.92 -2.75
C SER A 2 19.03 12.35 -2.88
N SER A 3 18.55 12.08 -4.10
CA SER A 3 17.26 11.41 -4.32
C SER A 3 17.19 10.05 -3.61
N PHE A 4 18.32 9.35 -3.50
CA PHE A 4 18.42 8.09 -2.77
C PHE A 4 18.21 8.25 -1.26
N SER A 5 18.82 9.28 -0.66
CA SER A 5 18.62 9.57 0.76
C SER A 5 17.17 9.94 1.07
N HIS A 6 16.50 10.65 0.17
CA HIS A 6 15.09 10.99 0.32
C HIS A 6 14.19 9.75 0.22
N PHE A 7 14.46 8.87 -0.75
CA PHE A 7 13.75 7.59 -0.89
C PHE A 7 13.85 6.74 0.40
N LEU A 8 15.06 6.59 0.94
CA LEU A 8 15.25 5.86 2.20
C LEU A 8 14.46 6.49 3.35
N GLN A 9 14.51 7.83 3.47
CA GLN A 9 13.78 8.55 4.51
C GLN A 9 12.26 8.34 4.40
N THR A 10 11.70 8.39 3.19
CA THR A 10 10.25 8.23 2.97
C THR A 10 9.77 6.79 3.14
N CYS A 11 10.66 5.80 3.01
CA CYS A 11 10.35 4.38 3.20
C CYS A 11 10.65 3.88 4.62
N ASP A 12 11.14 4.74 5.52
CA ASP A 12 11.45 4.38 6.89
C ASP A 12 10.16 4.12 7.69
N SER A 13 10.13 3.04 8.48
CA SER A 13 9.02 2.72 9.39
C SER A 13 8.72 3.80 10.43
N THR A 14 9.68 4.70 10.69
CA THR A 14 9.57 5.84 11.60
C THR A 14 9.11 7.13 10.90
N PHE A 15 8.92 7.10 9.57
CA PHE A 15 8.44 8.26 8.83
C PHE A 15 7.04 8.68 9.33
N PRO A 16 6.80 9.97 9.67
CA PRO A 16 5.66 10.38 10.49
C PRO A 16 4.38 10.56 9.68
N VAL A 17 3.92 9.49 9.02
CA VAL A 17 2.68 9.46 8.20
C VAL A 17 1.58 8.58 8.82
N GLY A 18 1.83 8.00 9.99
CA GLY A 18 0.89 7.08 10.66
C GLY A 18 1.21 5.61 10.38
N SER A 19 0.26 4.73 10.69
CA SER A 19 0.40 3.28 10.49
C SER A 19 -0.06 2.85 9.09
N PHE A 20 0.47 1.72 8.61
CA PHE A 20 0.12 1.17 7.30
C PHE A 20 -1.32 0.65 7.26
N ALA A 21 -2.04 0.97 6.18
CA ALA A 21 -3.43 0.53 5.96
C ALA A 21 -3.58 -1.00 5.85
N HIS A 22 -2.51 -1.72 5.54
CA HIS A 22 -2.51 -3.17 5.38
C HIS A 22 -2.60 -3.98 6.69
N SER A 23 -2.63 -3.32 7.86
CA SER A 23 -2.99 -4.00 9.11
C SER A 23 -4.49 -4.30 9.20
N PHE A 24 -5.31 -3.66 8.35
CA PHE A 24 -6.76 -3.83 8.38
C PHE A 24 -7.15 -5.27 7.99
N GLY A 25 -7.91 -5.92 8.87
CA GLY A 25 -8.36 -7.31 8.69
C GLY A 25 -7.47 -8.38 9.32
N LEU A 26 -6.22 -8.06 9.71
CA LEU A 26 -5.34 -9.03 10.39
C LEU A 26 -5.90 -9.45 11.75
N GLU A 27 -6.41 -8.49 12.54
CA GLU A 27 -7.00 -8.78 13.86
C GLU A 27 -8.22 -9.71 13.75
N GLY A 28 -9.09 -9.46 12.75
CA GLY A 28 -10.25 -10.31 12.47
C GLY A 28 -9.83 -11.70 11.99
N TRP A 29 -8.84 -11.77 11.11
CA TRP A 29 -8.30 -13.03 10.60
C TRP A 29 -7.64 -13.87 11.69
N LEU A 30 -6.90 -13.26 12.62
CA LEU A 30 -6.32 -13.92 13.79
C LEU A 30 -7.42 -14.43 14.72
N SER A 31 -8.44 -13.61 15.00
CA SER A 31 -9.57 -13.97 15.87
C SER A 31 -10.40 -15.14 15.33
N ALA A 32 -10.43 -15.33 14.01
CA ALA A 32 -11.13 -16.42 13.35
C ALA A 32 -10.36 -17.75 13.33
N GLN A 33 -9.10 -17.76 13.76
CA GLN A 33 -8.25 -18.97 13.77
C GLN A 33 -8.03 -19.50 15.17
N ALA A 34 -8.07 -20.83 15.31
CA ALA A 34 -7.89 -21.49 16.59
C ALA A 34 -6.43 -21.49 17.08
N ASN A 35 -5.45 -21.56 16.17
CA ASN A 35 -4.01 -21.53 16.48
C ASN A 35 -3.19 -21.17 15.22
N PRO A 36 -3.16 -19.88 14.80
CA PRO A 36 -2.44 -19.46 13.61
C PRO A 36 -0.92 -19.62 13.78
N GLY A 37 -0.25 -20.15 12.76
CA GLY A 37 1.21 -20.27 12.71
C GLY A 37 1.88 -19.32 11.71
N PRO A 38 3.22 -19.31 11.64
CA PRO A 38 3.97 -18.45 10.71
C PRO A 38 3.56 -18.63 9.24
N LYS A 39 3.31 -19.87 8.80
CA LYS A 39 2.87 -20.17 7.42
C LYS A 39 1.49 -19.63 7.10
N ASP A 40 0.60 -19.57 8.09
CA ASP A 40 -0.73 -19.01 7.91
C ASP A 40 -0.63 -17.49 7.76
N LEU A 41 0.25 -16.84 8.53
CA LEU A 41 0.53 -15.41 8.39
C LEU A 41 1.15 -15.08 7.05
N GLU A 42 2.14 -15.85 6.58
CA GLU A 42 2.71 -15.69 5.23
C GLU A 42 1.61 -15.78 4.15
N ARG A 43 0.71 -16.77 4.26
CA ARG A 43 -0.41 -16.89 3.33
C ARG A 43 -1.37 -15.69 3.43
N PHE A 44 -1.65 -15.20 4.63
CA PHE A 44 -2.46 -13.99 4.81
C PHE A 44 -1.81 -12.79 4.12
N ILE A 45 -0.50 -12.59 4.30
CA ILE A 45 0.24 -11.51 3.65
C ILE A 45 0.17 -11.66 2.13
N ASP A 46 0.44 -12.83 1.57
CA ASP A 46 0.43 -13.04 0.11
C ASP A 46 -0.95 -12.83 -0.52
N THR A 47 -2.01 -13.16 0.22
CA THR A 47 -3.38 -13.11 -0.29
C THR A 47 -4.04 -11.77 -0.03
N ALA A 48 -4.15 -11.34 1.23
CA ALA A 48 -4.82 -10.10 1.61
C ALA A 48 -3.97 -8.90 1.23
N VAL A 49 -2.75 -8.79 1.78
CA VAL A 49 -1.87 -7.64 1.54
C VAL A 49 -1.40 -7.63 0.08
N GLY A 50 -0.91 -8.76 -0.42
CA GLY A 50 -0.48 -8.90 -1.81
C GLY A 50 -1.62 -8.72 -2.81
N GLY A 51 -2.86 -9.05 -2.45
CA GLY A 51 -4.06 -8.77 -3.25
C GLY A 51 -4.31 -7.27 -3.40
N LEU A 52 -4.36 -6.54 -2.28
CA LEU A 52 -4.55 -5.09 -2.25
C LEU A 52 -3.44 -4.36 -3.02
N LEU A 53 -2.17 -4.71 -2.76
CA LEU A 53 -1.03 -4.12 -3.46
C LEU A 53 -1.14 -4.26 -4.97
N ARG A 54 -1.51 -5.45 -5.47
CA ARG A 54 -1.61 -5.73 -6.91
C ARG A 54 -2.80 -5.06 -7.58
N GLN A 55 -3.92 -4.93 -6.89
CA GLN A 55 -5.19 -4.52 -7.48
C GLN A 55 -5.51 -3.03 -7.24
N VAL A 56 -4.92 -2.44 -6.20
CA VAL A 56 -5.23 -1.07 -5.76
C VAL A 56 -3.96 -0.23 -5.66
N ASP A 57 -3.08 -0.52 -4.70
CA ASP A 57 -2.00 0.43 -4.34
C ASP A 57 -0.97 0.62 -5.48
N PHE A 58 -0.49 -0.46 -6.10
CA PHE A 58 0.47 -0.34 -7.19
C PHE A 58 -0.14 0.26 -8.46
N PRO A 59 -1.35 -0.14 -8.91
CA PRO A 59 -2.01 0.55 -10.02
C PRO A 59 -2.19 2.05 -9.77
N VAL A 60 -2.67 2.45 -8.59
CA VAL A 60 -2.85 3.87 -8.23
C VAL A 60 -1.50 4.60 -8.20
N LEU A 61 -0.47 4.02 -7.57
CA LEU A 61 0.88 4.60 -7.54
C LEU A 61 1.46 4.79 -8.94
N LEU A 62 1.31 3.78 -9.81
CA LEU A 62 1.80 3.86 -11.18
C LEU A 62 1.05 4.91 -11.99
N GLY A 63 -0.28 4.91 -11.89
CA GLY A 63 -1.16 5.84 -12.60
C GLY A 63 -0.92 7.29 -12.21
N THR A 64 -0.83 7.58 -10.90
CA THR A 64 -0.49 8.91 -10.39
C THR A 64 0.90 9.36 -10.85
N HIS A 65 1.91 8.48 -10.78
CA HIS A 65 3.25 8.80 -11.26
C HIS A 65 3.27 9.11 -12.77
N GLN A 66 2.55 8.34 -13.59
CA GLN A 66 2.43 8.58 -15.03
C GLN A 66 1.71 9.90 -15.35
N ALA A 67 0.65 10.22 -14.61
CA ALA A 67 -0.07 11.49 -14.76
C ALA A 67 0.84 12.69 -14.45
N VAL A 68 1.67 12.61 -13.40
CA VAL A 68 2.66 13.63 -13.06
C VAL A 68 3.71 13.78 -14.17
N LEU A 69 4.27 12.68 -14.68
CA LEU A 69 5.26 12.72 -15.76
C LEU A 69 4.69 13.31 -17.06
N SER A 70 3.41 13.07 -17.32
CA SER A 70 2.69 13.56 -18.49
C SER A 70 2.13 14.97 -18.31
N GLN A 71 2.29 15.56 -17.11
CA GLN A 71 1.73 16.85 -16.73
C GLN A 71 0.21 16.95 -16.92
N ASP A 72 -0.51 15.85 -16.65
CA ASP A 72 -1.96 15.74 -16.80
C ASP A 72 -2.67 15.79 -15.43
N PRO A 73 -3.13 16.97 -14.98
CA PRO A 73 -3.78 17.11 -13.69
C PRO A 73 -5.18 16.46 -13.62
N GLU A 74 -5.86 16.31 -14.76
CA GLU A 74 -7.19 15.66 -14.80
C GLU A 74 -7.04 14.14 -14.58
N MET A 75 -6.03 13.54 -15.21
CA MET A 75 -5.69 12.14 -14.97
C MET A 75 -5.22 11.91 -13.52
N LEU A 76 -4.42 12.84 -12.96
CA LEU A 76 -3.99 12.75 -11.57
C LEU A 76 -5.19 12.76 -10.63
N ARG A 77 -6.16 13.65 -10.85
CA ARG A 77 -7.39 13.70 -10.07
C ARG A 77 -8.23 12.43 -10.21
N THR A 78 -8.31 11.87 -11.42
CA THR A 78 -9.02 10.60 -11.65
C THR A 78 -8.45 9.46 -10.82
N TRP A 79 -7.13 9.35 -10.74
CA TRP A 79 -6.47 8.34 -9.89
C TRP A 79 -6.64 8.60 -8.40
N ASP A 80 -6.66 9.87 -7.97
CA ASP A 80 -6.94 10.25 -6.58
C ASP A 80 -8.38 9.86 -6.17
N ASP A 81 -9.37 10.17 -7.01
CA ASP A 81 -10.76 9.79 -6.80
C ASP A 81 -10.95 8.26 -6.75
N LEU A 82 -10.22 7.50 -7.58
CA LEU A 82 -10.23 6.04 -7.57
C LEU A 82 -9.58 5.43 -6.32
N ALA A 83 -8.61 6.11 -5.72
CA ALA A 83 -7.90 5.60 -4.53
C ALA A 83 -8.79 5.61 -3.27
N VAL A 84 -9.87 6.39 -3.27
CA VAL A 84 -10.79 6.56 -2.14
C VAL A 84 -12.17 5.94 -2.37
N ALA A 85 -12.41 5.36 -3.55
CA ALA A 85 -13.69 4.74 -3.94
C ALA A 85 -13.84 3.30 -3.41
#